data_AF-A0A355GH10-F1
#
_entry.id   AF-A0A355GH10-F1
#
_cell.length_a   1.000
_cell.length_b   1.000
_cell.length_c   1.000
_cell.angle_alpha   90.00
_cell.angle_beta   90.00
_cell.angle_gamma   90.00
#
_symmetry.space_group_name_H-M   'P 1'
#
loop_
_entity.id
_entity.type
_entity.pdbx_description
1 polymer ?
#
loop_
_entity_poly.entity_id
_entity_poly.type
_entity_poly.pdbx_seq_one_letter_code
_entity_poly.pdbx_strand_id
1 'polypeptide(L)'
;MKAYGIFDEMDEMKSENSARKWEFWIDVGGTFTDCIARSPEGEFIPFKTLSSGITKGHVQEITAPDTIVDPSRVSNPANFWQEYQIEFLNEEGKSLHTAQV
;
A
#
# COMPACT_ATOMS: atom_id res chain seq x y z
N MET A 1 -34.24 -43.86 10.08
CA MET A 1 -33.11 -43.23 9.37
C MET A 1 -33.46 -41.78 9.09
N LYS A 2 -32.86 -40.84 9.83
CA LYS A 2 -32.95 -39.39 9.59
C LYS A 2 -31.76 -39.01 8.69
N ALA A 3 -32.02 -38.65 7.44
CA ALA A 3 -31.00 -38.11 6.53
C ALA A 3 -31.16 -36.61 6.26
N TYR A 4 -32.22 -35.99 6.80
CA TYR A 4 -32.52 -34.57 6.60
C TYR A 4 -31.74 -33.61 7.52
N GLY A 5 -30.94 -34.12 8.47
CA GLY A 5 -30.15 -33.25 9.36
C GLY A 5 -28.72 -32.97 8.89
N ILE A 6 -28.17 -33.77 7.96
CA ILE A 6 -26.75 -33.68 7.57
C ILE A 6 -26.54 -32.64 6.47
N PHE A 7 -27.52 -32.46 5.58
CA PHE A 7 -27.41 -31.50 4.48
C PHE A 7 -27.62 -30.05 4.92
N ASP A 8 -28.43 -29.81 5.96
CA ASP A 8 -28.62 -28.47 6.55
C ASP A 8 -27.41 -28.04 7.42
N GLU A 9 -26.80 -28.97 8.19
CA GLU A 9 -25.55 -28.70 8.93
C GLU A 9 -24.35 -28.40 8.00
N MET A 10 -24.35 -28.93 6.77
CA MET A 10 -23.31 -28.65 5.78
C MET A 10 -23.46 -27.27 5.11
N ASP A 11 -24.64 -26.64 5.18
CA ASP A 11 -24.90 -25.30 4.63
C ASP A 11 -24.64 -24.20 5.68
N GLU A 12 -24.85 -24.50 6.97
CA GLU A 12 -24.41 -23.64 8.09
C GLU A 12 -22.88 -23.54 8.22
N MET A 13 -22.13 -24.57 7.79
CA MET A 13 -20.66 -24.53 7.71
C MET A 13 -20.11 -23.73 6.51
N LYS A 14 -20.93 -22.96 5.79
CA LYS A 14 -20.49 -22.05 4.71
C LYS A 14 -20.69 -20.57 5.04
N SER A 15 -20.99 -20.22 6.29
CA SER A 15 -21.37 -18.86 6.68
C SER A 15 -20.31 -18.04 7.44
N GLU A 16 -19.05 -18.45 7.52
CA GLU A 16 -17.98 -17.57 8.04
C GLU A 16 -16.71 -17.65 7.20
N ASN A 17 -16.80 -17.26 5.93
CA ASN A 17 -15.63 -16.77 5.21
C ASN A 17 -15.79 -15.28 4.91
N SER A 18 -16.14 -14.49 5.94
CA SER A 18 -15.84 -13.06 5.87
C SER A 18 -14.31 -12.98 5.91
N ALA A 19 -13.70 -12.87 4.74
CA ALA A 19 -12.27 -12.67 4.62
C ALA A 19 -11.90 -11.55 5.59
N ARG A 20 -10.95 -11.82 6.51
CA ARG A 20 -10.60 -10.86 7.55
C ARG A 20 -10.18 -9.55 6.87
N LYS A 21 -10.37 -8.43 7.55
CA LYS A 21 -9.81 -7.17 7.02
C LYS A 21 -8.31 -7.15 7.27
N TRP A 22 -7.61 -6.31 6.52
CA TRP A 22 -6.23 -5.96 6.85
C TRP A 22 -6.17 -5.34 8.25
N GLU A 23 -5.18 -5.73 9.04
CA GLU A 23 -4.86 -5.15 10.35
C GLU A 23 -3.44 -4.58 10.30
N PHE A 24 -3.20 -3.45 10.96
CA PHE A 24 -1.89 -2.79 10.98
C PHE A 24 -1.51 -2.38 12.40
N TRP A 25 -0.27 -2.65 12.78
CA TRP A 25 0.38 -2.11 13.96
C TRP A 25 1.54 -1.23 13.50
N ILE A 26 1.53 0.03 13.89
CA ILE A 26 2.46 1.05 13.41
C ILE A 26 3.13 1.70 14.61
N ASP A 27 4.46 1.68 14.64
CA ASP A 27 5.29 2.37 15.62
C ASP A 27 6.18 3.37 14.89
N VAL A 28 5.87 4.65 15.04
CA VAL A 28 6.63 5.74 14.43
C VAL A 28 7.75 6.15 15.39
N GLY A 29 8.98 5.76 15.07
CA GLY A 29 10.17 6.22 15.78
C GLY A 29 10.74 7.53 15.20
N GLY A 30 11.91 7.94 15.68
CA GLY A 30 12.59 9.14 15.19
C GLY A 30 13.09 9.05 13.74
N THR A 31 13.72 7.92 13.38
CA THR A 31 14.29 7.71 12.03
C THR A 31 13.43 6.79 11.18
N PHE A 32 12.90 5.73 11.79
CA PHE A 32 12.15 4.69 11.11
C PHE A 32 10.78 4.49 11.73
N THR A 33 9.83 4.11 10.87
CA THR A 33 8.51 3.61 11.23
C THR A 33 8.50 2.11 11.00
N ASP A 34 8.25 1.35 12.06
CA ASP A 34 8.01 -0.08 12.01
C ASP A 34 6.52 -0.32 11.79
N CYS A 35 6.18 -1.15 10.81
CA CYS A 35 4.82 -1.55 10.50
C CYS A 35 4.76 -3.07 10.43
N ILE A 36 3.81 -3.65 11.16
CA ILE A 36 3.41 -5.04 10.97
C ILE A 36 2.00 -5.00 10.37
N ALA A 37 1.84 -5.60 9.20
CA ALA A 37 0.53 -5.83 8.60
C ALA A 37 0.10 -7.27 8.84
N ARG A 38 -1.19 -7.51 9.00
CA ARG A 38 -1.79 -8.83 8.89
C ARG A 38 -2.77 -8.85 7.73
N SER A 39 -2.56 -9.77 6.79
CA SER A 39 -3.42 -9.91 5.62
C SER A 39 -4.78 -10.53 5.99
N PRO A 40 -5.78 -10.42 5.10
CA PRO A 40 -7.05 -11.15 5.21
C PRO A 40 -6.90 -12.66 5.44
N GLU A 41 -5.86 -13.26 4.87
CA GLU A 41 -5.50 -14.68 4.99
C GLU A 41 -4.81 -15.00 6.33
N GLY A 42 -4.46 -13.96 7.09
CA GLY A 42 -3.82 -14.07 8.40
C GLY A 42 -2.29 -14.08 8.36
N GLU A 43 -1.66 -13.82 7.20
CA GLU A 43 -0.22 -13.70 7.07
C GLU A 43 0.30 -12.42 7.73
N PHE A 44 1.40 -12.50 8.49
CA PHE A 44 2.07 -11.34 9.07
C PHE A 44 3.19 -10.86 8.15
N ILE A 45 3.13 -9.58 7.78
CA ILE A 45 4.06 -8.94 6.85
C ILE A 45 4.76 -7.79 7.59
N PRO A 46 6.06 -7.94 7.94
CA PRO A 46 6.83 -6.86 8.52
C PRO A 46 7.32 -5.89 7.45
N PHE A 47 7.25 -4.60 7.73
CA PHE A 47 7.74 -3.53 6.87
C PHE A 47 8.36 -2.40 7.69
N LYS A 48 9.46 -1.83 7.21
CA LYS A 48 10.14 -0.70 7.84
C LYS A 48 10.37 0.40 6.82
N THR A 49 9.98 1.62 7.15
CA THR A 49 10.18 2.80 6.30
C THR A 49 10.78 3.94 7.07
N LEU A 50 11.25 4.98 6.38
CA LEU A 50 11.69 6.22 7.04
C LEU A 50 10.48 6.96 7.64
N SER A 51 10.64 7.48 8.86
CA SER A 51 9.57 8.20 9.56
C SER A 51 9.17 9.53 8.91
N SER A 52 9.94 10.02 7.94
CA SER A 52 9.61 11.27 7.23
C SER A 52 8.34 11.16 6.39
N GLY A 53 7.89 9.95 6.04
CA GLY A 53 6.79 9.74 5.09
C GLY A 53 7.12 10.18 3.65
N ILE A 54 8.39 10.49 3.37
CA ILE A 54 8.84 10.94 2.04
C ILE A 54 9.34 9.75 1.25
N THR A 55 8.75 9.53 0.07
CA THR A 55 9.25 8.55 -0.90
C THR A 55 10.10 9.26 -1.95
N LYS A 56 11.40 8.96 -1.99
CA LYS A 56 12.31 9.53 -3.00
C LYS A 56 12.12 8.84 -4.35
N GLY A 57 12.08 9.59 -5.44
CA GLY A 57 12.00 9.06 -6.80
C GLY A 57 13.10 9.61 -7.71
N HIS A 58 13.14 9.11 -8.94
CA HIS A 58 13.99 9.65 -10.00
C HIS A 58 13.20 9.71 -11.32
N VAL A 59 13.09 10.91 -11.88
CA VAL A 59 12.49 11.12 -13.20
C VAL A 59 13.45 10.60 -14.26
N GLN A 60 13.11 9.49 -14.91
CA GLN A 60 13.87 8.98 -16.06
C GLN A 60 13.49 9.73 -17.34
N GLU A 61 12.20 9.97 -17.53
CA GLU A 61 11.66 10.59 -18.75
C GLU A 61 10.42 11.43 -18.43
N ILE A 62 10.21 12.49 -19.20
CA ILE A 62 8.97 13.27 -19.23
C ILE A 62 8.33 13.02 -20.59
N THR A 63 7.23 12.27 -20.62
CA THR A 63 6.59 11.85 -21.87
C THR A 63 5.48 12.81 -22.31
N ALA A 64 4.95 13.60 -21.37
CA ALA A 64 3.98 14.68 -21.60
C ALA A 64 4.12 15.74 -20.49
N PRO A 65 3.51 16.95 -20.63
CA PRO A 65 3.64 18.01 -19.63
C PRO A 65 3.21 17.65 -18.19
N ASP A 66 2.38 16.63 -18.02
CA ASP A 66 1.82 16.13 -16.76
C ASP A 66 2.22 14.68 -16.46
N THR A 67 3.12 14.10 -17.27
CA THR A 67 3.46 12.67 -17.20
C THR A 67 4.96 12.47 -17.11
N ILE A 68 5.38 11.84 -16.01
CA ILE A 68 6.76 11.40 -15.77
C ILE A 68 6.85 9.88 -15.71
N VAL A 69 8.03 9.36 -16.03
CA VAL A 69 8.38 7.94 -15.85
C VAL A 69 9.44 7.82 -14.76
N ASP A 70 9.09 7.11 -13.68
CA ASP A 70 10.03 6.63 -12.66
C ASP A 70 10.00 5.08 -12.65
N PRO A 71 11.06 4.41 -13.15
CA PRO A 71 11.12 2.94 -13.19
C PRO A 71 10.98 2.26 -11.83
N SER A 72 11.28 2.95 -10.73
CA SER A 72 11.13 2.41 -9.37
C SER A 72 9.68 2.39 -8.88
N ARG A 73 8.75 2.96 -9.66
CA ARG A 73 7.33 3.13 -9.30
C ARG A 73 6.37 2.36 -10.20
N VAL A 74 6.86 1.71 -11.26
CA VAL A 74 6.02 0.98 -12.24
C VAL A 74 5.25 -0.20 -11.66
N SER A 75 5.73 -0.78 -10.55
CA SER A 75 5.06 -1.89 -9.86
C SER A 75 4.04 -1.42 -8.82
N ASN A 76 3.88 -0.10 -8.62
CA ASN A 76 2.88 0.41 -7.68
C ASN A 76 1.47 0.20 -8.25
N PRO A 77 0.47 -0.07 -7.39
CA PRO A 77 -0.91 -0.18 -7.82
C PRO A 77 -1.40 1.06 -8.57
N ALA A 78 -2.42 0.89 -9.41
CA ALA A 78 -3.11 2.03 -10.00
C ALA A 78 -3.63 2.98 -8.91
N ASN A 79 -3.55 4.29 -9.17
CA ASN A 79 -3.97 5.36 -8.26
C ASN A 79 -3.23 5.40 -6.91
N PHE A 80 -2.12 4.66 -6.75
CA PHE A 80 -1.35 4.64 -5.50
C PHE A 80 -0.85 6.02 -5.08
N TRP A 81 -0.48 6.86 -6.06
CA TRP A 81 0.01 8.22 -5.85
C TRP A 81 -1.07 9.29 -5.96
N GLN A 82 -2.34 8.91 -6.10
CA GLN A 82 -3.41 9.91 -6.20
C GLN A 82 -3.46 10.75 -4.92
N GLU A 83 -3.60 12.06 -5.08
CA GLU A 83 -3.58 13.05 -3.99
C GLU A 83 -2.25 13.13 -3.22
N TYR A 84 -1.15 12.54 -3.73
CA TYR A 84 0.19 12.82 -3.22
C TYR A 84 0.76 14.11 -3.78
N GLN A 85 1.38 14.91 -2.91
CA GLN A 85 2.18 16.05 -3.34
C GLN A 85 3.54 15.55 -3.83
N ILE A 86 3.90 15.89 -5.07
CA ILE A 86 5.22 15.68 -5.63
C ILE A 86 6.03 16.97 -5.61
N GLU A 87 7.31 16.88 -5.25
CA GLU A 87 8.26 17.97 -5.31
C GLU A 87 9.45 17.56 -6.19
N PHE A 88 9.76 18.38 -7.18
CA PHE A 88 10.90 18.23 -8.07
C PHE A 88 12.06 19.06 -7.55
N LEU A 89 13.23 18.44 -7.43
CA LEU A 89 14.45 19.07 -6.94
C LEU A 89 15.48 19.20 -8.07
N ASN A 90 16.30 20.25 -8.03
CA ASN A 90 17.48 20.36 -8.89
C ASN A 90 18.65 19.51 -8.34
N GLU A 91 19.78 19.51 -9.06
CA GLU A 91 20.99 18.78 -8.67
C GLU A 91 21.58 19.21 -7.31
N GLU A 92 21.28 20.43 -6.86
CA GLU A 92 21.69 20.96 -5.55
C GLU A 92 20.70 20.58 -4.43
N GLY A 93 19.62 19.87 -4.75
CA GLY A 93 18.56 19.49 -3.82
C GLY A 93 17.56 20.60 -3.52
N LYS A 94 17.57 21.70 -4.28
CA LYS A 94 16.64 22.81 -4.13
C LYS A 94 15.36 22.57 -4.93
N SER A 95 14.22 22.92 -4.32
CA SER A 95 12.90 22.88 -4.96
C SER A 95 12.85 23.67 -6.27
N LEU A 96 12.42 22.99 -7.33
CA LEU A 96 12.14 23.56 -8.65
C LEU A 96 10.63 23.75 -8.87
N HIS A 97 9.84 22.74 -8.50
CA HIS A 97 8.41 22.72 -8.75
C HIS A 97 7.70 21.76 -7.79
N THR A 98 6.45 22.07 -7.47
CA THR A 98 5.58 21.22 -6.66
C THR A 98 4.24 21.08 -7.37
N ALA A 99 3.71 19.86 -7.40
CA ALA A 99 2.42 19.55 -7.99
C ALA A 99 1.65 18.54 -7.14
N GLN A 100 0.34 18.45 -7.40
CA GLN A 100 -0.53 17.42 -6.88
C GLN A 100 -0.66 16.34 -7.95
N VAL A 101 -0.43 15.07 -7.59
CA VAL A 101 -0.61 13.90 -8.47
C VAL A 101 -2.05 13.44 -8.45
#